data_AF-A0A915EBJ8-F1
#
_entry.id   AF-A0A915EBJ8-F1
#
_cell.length_a   1.000
_cell.length_b   1.000
_cell.length_c   1.000
_cell.angle_alpha   90.00
_cell.angle_beta   90.00
_cell.angle_gamma   90.00
#
_symmetry.space_group_name_H-M   'P 1'
#
loop_
_entity.id
_entity.type
_entity.pdbx_description
1 polymer ?
#
loop_
_entity_poly.entity_id
_entity_poly.type
_entity_poly.pdbx_seq_one_letter_code
_entity_poly.pdbx_strand_id
1 'polypeptide(L)'
;MCAAKFGSWTDHHYAVAPSKQTAVCRIQKNMSTVLDSLICFLYDEKKFNNISNKSFSGNARQCGDLIDSNSIAKILLSNRITSEQELFKAWNFFALVRDPIDKFLSAFLDNHPIETLNSEGKVETHCNACKSNMTCFIIKEYERIIKASALPKHSTTSEDIHFFPQSWRCELDKFLPNITIIKYNNNFIDADKSRKFQRDIISALSKNKLISKSSLNYISEQLDVATTIHITANSMARTYLEKR
;
A
#
# COMPACT_ATOMS: atom_id res chain seq x y z
N MET A 1 14.32 5.24 -20.68
CA MET A 1 14.90 3.94 -20.25
C MET A 1 14.28 3.62 -18.88
N CYS A 2 13.69 2.45 -18.68
CA CYS A 2 13.09 2.10 -17.39
C CYS A 2 14.17 1.66 -16.39
N ALA A 3 14.14 2.17 -15.16
CA ALA A 3 15.07 1.75 -14.11
C ALA A 3 14.79 0.30 -13.69
N ALA A 4 15.83 -0.54 -13.67
CA ALA A 4 15.73 -1.90 -13.15
C ALA A 4 15.49 -1.87 -11.63
N LYS A 5 14.83 -2.89 -11.07
CA LYS A 5 14.74 -3.04 -9.62
C LYS A 5 16.11 -3.46 -9.07
N PHE A 6 16.53 -2.86 -7.95
CA PHE A 6 17.77 -3.26 -7.27
C PHE A 6 17.62 -4.58 -6.50
N GLY A 7 18.75 -5.24 -6.26
CA GLY A 7 18.81 -6.69 -5.95
C GLY A 7 18.03 -7.14 -4.70
N SER A 8 18.05 -6.40 -3.60
CA SER A 8 17.22 -6.73 -2.43
C SER A 8 16.60 -5.49 -1.79
N TRP A 9 15.27 -5.39 -1.84
CA TRP A 9 14.50 -4.59 -0.89
C TRP A 9 14.40 -5.40 0.40
N THR A 10 14.74 -4.81 1.55
CA THR A 10 14.55 -5.49 2.85
C THR A 10 13.11 -5.42 3.36
N ASP A 11 12.27 -4.63 2.68
CA ASP A 11 10.93 -4.24 3.09
C ASP A 11 9.89 -4.60 2.00
N HIS A 12 9.68 -5.89 1.74
CA HIS A 12 8.56 -6.36 0.92
C HIS A 12 7.34 -6.61 1.80
N HIS A 13 6.67 -5.52 2.18
CA HIS A 13 5.57 -5.60 3.13
C HIS A 13 4.32 -6.21 2.50
N TYR A 14 4.07 -7.47 2.82
CA TYR A 14 2.76 -8.08 2.72
C TYR A 14 2.05 -7.94 4.06
N ALA A 15 0.76 -7.62 4.03
CA ALA A 15 -0.13 -7.90 5.14
C ALA A 15 -0.72 -9.30 4.94
N VAL A 16 -0.70 -10.15 5.98
CA VAL A 16 -1.18 -11.54 5.88
C VAL A 16 -2.20 -11.89 6.97
N ALA A 17 -3.24 -12.63 6.57
CA ALA A 17 -4.21 -13.27 7.46
C ALA A 17 -4.20 -14.80 7.21
N PRO A 18 -3.34 -15.56 7.91
CA PRO A 18 -3.16 -16.99 7.67
C PRO A 18 -4.42 -17.83 7.81
N SER A 19 -5.23 -17.58 8.85
CA SER A 19 -6.49 -18.28 9.12
C SER A 19 -7.52 -18.10 8.00
N LYS A 20 -7.36 -17.05 7.19
CA LYS A 20 -8.18 -16.73 6.02
C LYS A 20 -7.40 -16.93 4.72
N GLN A 21 -6.20 -17.49 4.73
CA GLN A 21 -5.38 -17.71 3.53
C GLN A 21 -5.37 -16.50 2.58
N THR A 22 -5.22 -15.30 3.14
CA THR A 22 -5.32 -14.04 2.38
C THR A 22 -4.09 -13.20 2.64
N ALA A 23 -3.53 -12.63 1.57
CA ALA A 23 -2.39 -11.75 1.64
C ALA A 23 -2.58 -10.54 0.72
N VAL A 24 -2.16 -9.37 1.18
CA VAL A 24 -2.20 -8.14 0.40
C VAL A 24 -0.80 -7.56 0.24
N CYS A 25 -0.49 -7.08 -0.95
CA CYS A 25 0.72 -6.29 -1.15
C CYS A 25 0.52 -4.87 -0.60
N ARG A 26 1.34 -4.45 0.37
CA ARG A 26 1.31 -3.08 0.90
C ARG A 26 2.13 -2.15 0.02
N ILE A 27 1.45 -1.47 -0.88
CA ILE A 27 2.04 -0.39 -1.67
C ILE A 27 1.64 0.94 -1.03
N GLN A 28 2.62 1.73 -0.61
CA GLN A 28 2.30 3.01 0.04
C GLN A 28 1.59 3.98 -0.90
N LYS A 29 0.69 4.77 -0.31
CA LYS A 29 -0.24 5.71 -0.99
C LYS A 29 -1.26 5.06 -1.94
N ASN A 30 -1.41 3.74 -1.84
CA ASN A 30 -2.50 2.99 -2.48
C ASN A 30 -3.45 2.44 -1.42
N MET A 31 -3.95 3.31 -0.53
CA MET A 31 -4.82 2.91 0.60
C MET A 31 -4.19 1.83 1.50
N SER A 32 -2.86 1.82 1.65
CA SER A 32 -2.13 0.84 2.46
C SER A 32 -2.67 0.74 3.89
N THR A 33 -2.96 1.87 4.55
CA THR A 33 -3.59 1.90 5.88
C THR A 33 -4.94 1.16 5.93
N VAL A 34 -5.78 1.34 4.91
CA VAL A 34 -7.09 0.68 4.81
C VAL A 34 -6.92 -0.83 4.61
N LEU A 35 -5.98 -1.21 3.75
CA LEU A 35 -5.66 -2.63 3.50
C LEU A 35 -5.08 -3.31 4.74
N ASP A 36 -4.27 -2.60 5.53
CA ASP A 36 -3.72 -3.10 6.78
C ASP A 36 -4.81 -3.34 7.81
N SER A 37 -5.75 -2.40 7.97
CA SER A 37 -6.91 -2.57 8.84
C SER A 37 -7.82 -3.71 8.38
N LEU A 38 -8.01 -3.88 7.07
CA LEU A 38 -8.76 -4.99 6.49
C LEU A 38 -8.13 -6.33 6.85
N ILE A 39 -6.82 -6.46 6.65
CA ILE A 39 -6.11 -7.71 6.94
C ILE A 39 -6.00 -7.94 8.45
N CYS A 40 -5.84 -6.88 9.25
CA CYS A 40 -5.91 -6.94 10.71
C CYS A 40 -7.26 -7.49 11.20
N PHE A 41 -8.37 -7.03 10.61
CA PHE A 41 -9.69 -7.59 10.88
C PHE A 41 -9.78 -9.07 10.48
N LEU A 42 -9.29 -9.45 9.30
CA LEU A 42 -9.31 -10.85 8.85
C LEU A 42 -8.38 -11.76 9.66
N TYR A 43 -7.30 -11.23 10.22
CA TYR A 43 -6.36 -11.96 11.07
C TYR A 43 -7.04 -12.43 12.36
N ASP A 44 -7.75 -11.53 13.04
CA ASP A 44 -8.54 -11.85 14.24
C ASP A 44 -9.77 -10.92 14.36
N GLU A 45 -10.89 -11.38 13.81
CA GLU A 45 -12.15 -10.62 13.78
C GLU A 45 -12.65 -10.27 15.19
N LYS A 46 -12.44 -11.16 16.17
CA LYS A 46 -12.90 -10.93 17.55
C LYS A 46 -12.05 -9.86 18.22
N LYS A 47 -10.72 -10.00 18.13
CA LYS A 47 -9.79 -9.03 18.72
C LYS A 47 -9.97 -7.67 18.08
N PHE A 48 -10.04 -7.59 16.76
CA PHE A 48 -10.29 -6.33 16.04
C PHE A 48 -11.57 -5.64 16.51
N ASN A 49 -12.65 -6.41 16.68
CA ASN A 49 -13.93 -5.86 17.09
C ASN A 49 -13.95 -5.28 18.51
N ASN A 50 -13.03 -5.73 19.38
CA ASN A 50 -12.88 -5.26 20.76
C ASN A 50 -11.96 -4.03 20.88
N ILE A 51 -11.36 -3.56 19.78
CA ILE A 51 -10.49 -2.39 19.80
C ILE A 51 -11.35 -1.12 19.87
N SER A 52 -11.05 -0.25 20.84
CA SER A 52 -11.67 1.07 20.95
C SER A 52 -11.29 1.94 19.74
N ASN A 53 -12.25 2.69 19.20
CA ASN A 53 -12.06 3.53 18.01
C ASN A 53 -11.51 2.76 16.79
N LYS A 54 -11.86 1.47 16.64
CA LYS A 54 -11.56 0.69 15.43
C LYS A 54 -12.05 1.42 14.20
N SER A 55 -11.18 1.55 13.20
CA SER A 55 -11.55 2.16 11.92
C SER A 55 -10.58 1.70 10.84
N PHE A 56 -11.11 1.45 9.64
CA PHE A 56 -10.29 1.22 8.47
C PHE A 56 -9.55 2.48 8.01
N SER A 57 -10.01 3.67 8.43
CA SER A 57 -9.34 4.95 8.17
C SER A 57 -8.38 5.39 9.27
N GLY A 58 -8.27 4.63 10.36
CA GLY A 58 -7.53 4.98 11.56
C GLY A 58 -6.07 4.51 11.55
N ASN A 59 -5.42 4.53 12.72
CA ASN A 59 -4.05 4.03 12.88
C ASN A 59 -4.00 2.50 12.67
N ALA A 60 -3.60 2.07 11.48
CA ALA A 60 -3.37 0.67 11.08
C ALA A 60 -2.40 -0.12 11.99
N ARG A 61 -1.71 0.55 12.93
CA ARG A 61 -0.85 -0.09 13.94
C ARG A 61 -1.59 -0.93 14.98
N GLN A 62 -2.91 -1.04 14.93
CA GLN A 62 -3.72 -1.83 15.85
C GLN A 62 -3.34 -3.33 15.87
N CYS A 63 -2.88 -3.88 14.74
CA CYS A 63 -2.30 -5.24 14.69
C CYS A 63 -0.76 -5.27 14.72
N GLY A 64 -0.08 -4.11 14.63
CA GLY A 64 1.37 -4.03 14.57
C GLY A 64 1.99 -5.03 13.60
N ASP A 65 3.10 -5.63 14.00
CA ASP A 65 3.88 -6.57 13.17
C ASP A 65 3.22 -7.97 13.05
N LEU A 66 2.06 -8.21 13.68
CA LEU A 66 1.42 -9.54 13.68
C LEU A 66 0.98 -9.98 12.28
N ILE A 67 0.65 -9.02 11.43
CA ILE A 67 0.20 -9.26 10.08
C ILE A 67 1.34 -9.09 9.06
N ASP A 68 2.58 -8.90 9.51
CA ASP A 68 3.68 -8.48 8.63
C ASP A 68 4.50 -9.66 8.11
N SER A 69 4.49 -9.81 6.79
CA SER A 69 5.45 -10.68 6.10
C SER A 69 6.29 -9.86 5.13
N ASN A 70 7.58 -10.17 5.06
CA ASN A 70 8.56 -9.43 4.27
C ASN A 70 8.93 -10.10 2.93
N SER A 71 8.26 -11.20 2.56
CA SER A 71 8.45 -11.92 1.29
C SER A 71 7.45 -13.07 1.14
N ILE A 72 7.26 -13.56 -0.08
CA ILE A 72 6.57 -14.83 -0.35
C ILE A 72 7.28 -16.00 0.35
N ALA A 73 8.62 -16.01 0.36
CA ALA A 73 9.40 -17.05 1.05
C ALA A 73 9.08 -17.12 2.56
N LYS A 74 8.93 -15.97 3.24
CA LYS A 74 8.52 -15.94 4.65
C LYS A 74 7.08 -16.43 4.83
N ILE A 75 6.16 -16.12 3.90
CA ILE A 75 4.79 -16.66 3.94
C ILE A 75 4.81 -18.19 3.84
N LEU A 76 5.58 -18.75 2.90
CA LEU A 76 5.74 -20.21 2.75
C LEU A 76 6.22 -20.85 4.06
N LEU A 77 7.33 -20.32 4.62
CA LEU A 77 7.94 -20.84 5.83
C LEU A 77 7.00 -20.79 7.04
N SER A 78 6.39 -19.62 7.29
CA SER A 78 5.50 -19.42 8.45
C SER A 78 4.23 -20.26 8.38
N ASN A 79 3.80 -20.66 7.19
CA ASN A 79 2.58 -21.46 6.98
C ASN A 79 2.85 -22.93 6.64
N ARG A 80 4.12 -23.36 6.64
CA ARG A 80 4.54 -24.74 6.31
C ARG A 80 4.04 -25.20 4.93
N ILE A 81 4.02 -24.27 3.96
CA ILE A 81 3.63 -24.54 2.57
C ILE A 81 4.89 -24.89 1.78
N THR A 82 4.81 -25.93 0.96
CA THR A 82 6.00 -26.55 0.36
C THR A 82 6.43 -25.92 -0.96
N SER A 83 5.54 -25.19 -1.64
CA SER A 83 5.82 -24.58 -2.94
C SER A 83 5.02 -23.30 -3.19
N GLU A 84 5.56 -22.42 -4.04
CA GLU A 84 4.88 -21.21 -4.53
C GLU A 84 3.55 -21.58 -5.25
N GLN A 85 3.53 -22.68 -6.00
CA GLN A 85 2.33 -23.15 -6.70
C GLN A 85 1.23 -23.57 -5.73
N GLU A 86 1.58 -24.28 -4.65
CA GLU A 86 0.63 -24.64 -3.59
C GLU A 86 0.08 -23.37 -2.91
N LEU A 87 0.96 -22.42 -2.60
CA LEU A 87 0.58 -21.14 -1.99
C LEU A 87 -0.43 -20.38 -2.85
N PHE A 88 -0.09 -20.08 -4.10
CA PHE A 88 -0.95 -19.28 -4.98
C PHE A 88 -2.23 -20.00 -5.43
N LYS A 89 -2.31 -21.33 -5.28
CA LYS A 89 -3.54 -22.10 -5.50
C LYS A 89 -4.49 -22.02 -4.30
N ALA A 90 -3.94 -22.03 -3.09
CA ALA A 90 -4.73 -22.07 -1.86
C ALA A 90 -5.05 -20.67 -1.29
N TRP A 91 -4.21 -19.68 -1.56
CA TRP A 91 -4.31 -18.35 -0.96
C TRP A 91 -4.78 -17.31 -1.96
N ASN A 92 -5.53 -16.33 -1.45
CA ASN A 92 -5.93 -15.16 -2.20
C ASN A 92 -4.88 -14.06 -2.04
N PHE A 93 -4.21 -13.72 -3.14
CA PHE A 93 -3.29 -12.59 -3.20
C PHE A 93 -3.89 -11.46 -4.03
N PHE A 94 -3.85 -10.24 -3.49
CA PHE A 94 -4.23 -9.07 -4.27
C PHE A 94 -3.37 -7.85 -3.93
N ALA A 95 -3.33 -6.88 -4.84
CA ALA A 95 -2.65 -5.62 -4.67
C ALA A 95 -3.54 -4.49 -5.17
N LEU A 96 -3.65 -3.42 -4.39
CA LEU A 96 -4.25 -2.19 -4.87
C LEU A 96 -3.17 -1.35 -5.55
N VAL A 97 -3.37 -1.04 -6.83
CA VAL A 97 -2.50 -0.15 -7.60
C VAL A 97 -3.24 1.13 -7.94
N ARG A 98 -2.50 2.23 -8.01
CA ARG A 98 -3.04 3.55 -8.32
C ARG A 98 -2.36 4.09 -9.58
N ASP A 99 -3.04 5.00 -10.28
CA ASP A 99 -2.38 5.76 -11.35
C ASP A 99 -1.07 6.39 -10.82
N PRO A 100 0.07 6.24 -11.53
CA PRO A 100 1.35 6.73 -11.04
C PRO A 100 1.38 8.23 -10.72
N ILE A 101 0.68 9.06 -11.50
CA ILE A 101 0.61 10.51 -11.32
C ILE A 101 -0.21 10.82 -10.06
N ASP A 102 -1.36 10.17 -9.89
CA ASP A 102 -2.18 10.32 -8.69
C ASP A 102 -1.46 9.88 -7.42
N LYS A 103 -0.75 8.74 -7.48
CA LYS A 103 0.06 8.24 -6.37
C LYS A 103 1.14 9.25 -6.02
N PHE A 104 1.88 9.73 -7.02
CA PHE A 104 2.95 10.71 -6.84
C PHE A 104 2.43 11.97 -6.15
N LEU A 105 1.33 12.53 -6.63
CA LEU A 105 0.81 13.79 -6.07
C LEU A 105 0.22 13.61 -4.67
N SER A 106 -0.40 12.46 -4.38
CA SER A 106 -0.79 12.11 -3.01
C SER A 106 0.43 11.99 -2.09
N ALA A 107 1.50 11.35 -2.55
CA ALA A 107 2.74 11.23 -1.80
C ALA A 107 3.42 12.58 -1.57
N PHE A 108 3.45 13.45 -2.59
CA PHE A 108 4.04 14.76 -2.54
C PHE A 108 3.30 15.65 -1.53
N LEU A 109 1.97 15.72 -1.62
CA LEU A 109 1.14 16.51 -0.71
C LEU A 109 1.24 16.05 0.76
N ASP A 110 1.30 14.73 1.00
CA ASP A 110 1.36 14.20 2.35
C ASP A 110 2.74 14.39 3.01
N ASN A 111 3.82 14.39 2.22
CA ASN A 111 5.19 14.34 2.74
C ASN A 111 5.95 15.69 2.67
N HIS A 112 5.49 16.67 1.88
CA HIS A 112 6.24 17.91 1.59
C HIS A 112 5.81 19.21 2.31
N PRO A 113 4.82 19.28 3.21
CA PRO A 113 4.44 20.56 3.84
C PRO A 113 5.23 20.97 5.10
N ILE A 114 6.17 20.19 5.66
CA ILE A 114 6.76 20.54 6.98
C ILE A 114 8.28 20.26 7.04
N GLU A 115 9.07 21.30 7.33
CA GLU A 115 10.43 21.13 7.87
C GLU A 115 10.29 20.54 9.27
N THR A 116 10.69 19.27 9.44
CA THR A 116 10.64 18.57 10.73
C THR A 116 12.02 18.64 11.38
N LEU A 117 12.04 18.53 12.70
CA LEU A 117 13.28 18.35 13.45
C LEU A 117 13.46 16.85 13.70
N ASN A 118 14.66 16.33 13.46
CA ASN A 118 15.02 14.97 13.86
C ASN A 118 15.13 14.88 15.41
N SER A 119 15.40 13.68 15.92
CA SER A 119 15.56 13.42 17.37
C SER A 119 16.69 14.22 18.04
N GLU A 120 17.56 14.85 17.26
CA GLU A 120 18.67 15.70 17.72
C GLU A 120 18.35 17.21 17.59
N GLY A 121 17.12 17.57 17.20
CA GLY A 121 16.71 18.95 16.99
C GLY A 121 17.26 19.60 15.71
N LYS A 122 17.80 18.80 14.77
CA LYS A 122 18.27 19.29 13.46
C LYS A 122 17.17 19.21 12.43
N VAL A 123 17.10 20.20 11.55
CA VAL A 123 16.17 20.19 10.40
C VAL A 123 16.45 18.96 9.54
N GLU A 124 15.48 18.07 9.45
CA GLU A 124 15.52 16.93 8.55
C GLU A 124 15.19 17.43 7.14
N THR A 125 16.16 17.29 6.23
CA THR A 125 15.95 17.67 4.82
C THR A 125 15.15 16.59 4.11
N HIS A 126 13.84 16.60 4.30
CA HIS A 126 12.91 15.81 3.51
C HIS A 126 12.91 16.26 2.04
N CYS A 127 12.20 15.51 1.19
CA CYS A 127 11.87 15.94 -0.16
C CYS A 127 13.10 16.13 -1.07
N ASN A 128 14.16 15.34 -0.86
CA ASN A 128 15.43 15.48 -1.56
C ASN A 128 16.00 16.93 -1.51
N ALA A 129 15.74 17.67 -0.43
CA ALA A 129 16.07 19.08 -0.25
C ALA A 129 15.45 20.02 -1.32
N CYS A 130 14.33 19.64 -1.92
CA CYS A 130 13.59 20.45 -2.90
C CYS A 130 12.44 21.26 -2.30
N LYS A 131 12.13 21.08 -1.00
CA LYS A 131 10.97 21.68 -0.33
C LYS A 131 9.70 21.42 -1.17
N SER A 132 8.93 22.45 -1.51
CA SER A 132 7.72 22.33 -2.34
C SER A 132 7.97 22.44 -3.85
N ASN A 133 9.23 22.49 -4.33
CA ASN A 133 9.53 22.54 -5.76
C ASN A 133 9.41 21.13 -6.39
N MET A 134 8.28 20.88 -7.06
CA MET A 134 7.96 19.59 -7.68
C MET A 134 8.94 19.21 -8.81
N THR A 135 9.34 20.16 -9.66
CA THR A 135 10.31 19.89 -10.75
C THR A 135 11.66 19.45 -10.20
N CYS A 136 12.18 20.15 -9.19
CA CYS A 136 13.41 19.75 -8.49
C CYS A 136 13.25 18.34 -7.90
N PHE A 137 12.12 18.09 -7.23
CA PHE A 137 11.88 16.80 -6.58
C PHE A 137 11.86 15.64 -7.58
N ILE A 138 11.11 15.77 -8.67
CA ILE A 138 11.02 14.75 -9.72
C ILE A 138 12.41 14.42 -10.29
N ILE A 139 13.22 15.44 -10.60
CA ILE A 139 14.56 15.25 -11.15
C ILE A 139 15.44 14.49 -10.15
N LYS A 140 15.51 14.95 -8.90
CA LYS A 140 16.35 14.30 -7.88
C LYS A 140 15.86 12.91 -7.50
N GLU A 141 14.55 12.71 -7.45
CA GLU A 141 13.96 11.41 -7.16
C GLU A 141 14.23 10.42 -8.29
N TYR A 142 14.16 10.86 -9.55
CA TYR A 142 14.55 10.04 -10.69
C TYR A 142 16.03 9.66 -10.65
N GLU A 143 16.94 10.61 -10.38
CA GLU A 143 18.36 10.32 -10.20
C GLU A 143 18.60 9.31 -9.07
N ARG A 144 17.86 9.44 -7.97
CA ARG A 144 17.92 8.53 -6.83
C ARG A 144 17.45 7.13 -7.20
N ILE A 145 16.34 6.99 -7.94
CA ILE A 145 15.84 5.72 -8.46
C ILE A 145 16.89 5.06 -9.37
N ILE A 146 17.53 5.81 -10.26
CA ILE A 146 18.57 5.28 -11.16
C ILE A 146 19.79 4.83 -10.35
N LYS A 147 20.27 5.64 -9.40
CA LYS A 147 21.37 5.25 -8.51
C LYS A 147 21.03 3.99 -7.72
N ALA A 148 19.83 3.93 -7.13
CA ALA A 148 19.37 2.77 -6.38
C ALA A 148 19.35 1.53 -7.28
N SER A 149 18.83 1.63 -8.51
CA SER A 149 18.74 0.52 -9.48
C SER A 149 20.08 -0.12 -9.84
N ALA A 150 21.17 0.64 -9.75
CA ALA A 150 22.52 0.16 -10.05
C ALA A 150 23.17 -0.57 -8.86
N LEU A 151 22.56 -0.52 -7.67
CA LEU A 151 23.12 -1.14 -6.47
C LEU A 151 22.60 -2.58 -6.29
N PRO A 152 23.41 -3.51 -5.75
CA PRO A 152 22.93 -4.82 -5.36
C PRO A 152 21.98 -4.75 -4.14
N LYS A 153 22.17 -3.74 -3.28
CA LYS A 153 21.35 -3.47 -2.10
C LYS A 153 21.25 -1.96 -1.90
N HIS A 154 20.06 -1.48 -1.57
CA HIS A 154 19.80 -0.07 -1.28
C HIS A 154 19.03 0.05 0.03
N SER A 155 19.50 0.92 0.93
CA SER A 155 18.80 1.22 2.17
C SER A 155 17.65 2.17 1.88
N THR A 156 16.43 1.71 2.09
CA THR A 156 15.22 2.45 1.77
C THR A 156 14.95 3.54 2.80
N THR A 157 14.73 4.77 2.33
CA THR A 157 14.21 5.86 3.17
C THR A 157 12.68 5.88 3.16
N SER A 158 12.09 6.72 4.01
CA SER A 158 10.64 6.97 3.99
C SER A 158 10.20 7.49 2.61
N GLU A 159 10.96 8.38 1.98
CA GLU A 159 10.67 8.88 0.64
C GLU A 159 10.69 7.76 -0.39
N ASP A 160 11.73 6.91 -0.40
CA ASP A 160 11.84 5.78 -1.32
C ASP A 160 10.59 4.90 -1.26
N ILE A 161 10.11 4.68 -0.04
CA ILE A 161 8.95 3.83 0.21
C ILE A 161 7.69 4.41 -0.47
N HIS A 162 7.53 5.73 -0.50
CA HIS A 162 6.36 6.41 -1.05
C HIS A 162 6.47 6.68 -2.55
N PHE A 163 7.67 6.98 -3.06
CA PHE A 163 7.86 7.50 -4.42
C PHE A 163 8.45 6.49 -5.42
N PHE A 164 9.16 5.45 -4.96
CA PHE A 164 9.71 4.45 -5.89
C PHE A 164 8.59 3.70 -6.65
N PRO A 165 8.94 3.08 -7.80
CA PRO A 165 7.97 2.37 -8.63
C PRO A 165 7.16 1.34 -7.84
N GLN A 166 5.84 1.32 -8.06
CA GLN A 166 4.93 0.41 -7.37
C GLN A 166 5.29 -1.06 -7.61
N SER A 167 5.80 -1.38 -8.81
CA SER A 167 6.24 -2.72 -9.21
C SER A 167 7.48 -3.22 -8.45
N TRP A 168 8.20 -2.35 -7.75
CA TRP A 168 9.36 -2.76 -6.94
C TRP A 168 8.93 -3.38 -5.61
N ARG A 169 7.65 -3.30 -5.25
CA ARG A 169 7.10 -3.87 -4.02
C ARG A 169 6.66 -5.31 -4.18
N CYS A 170 6.67 -6.03 -3.05
CA CYS A 170 6.06 -7.35 -2.92
C CYS A 170 6.50 -8.37 -3.97
N GLU A 171 7.73 -8.27 -4.50
CA GLU A 171 8.18 -9.20 -5.55
C GLU A 171 7.22 -9.23 -6.77
N LEU A 172 6.51 -8.12 -7.04
CA LEU A 172 5.51 -8.02 -8.10
C LEU A 172 6.12 -8.33 -9.47
N ASP A 173 7.36 -7.95 -9.71
CA ASP A 173 8.12 -8.30 -10.90
C ASP A 173 8.17 -9.82 -11.17
N LYS A 174 8.18 -10.64 -10.11
CA LYS A 174 8.18 -12.10 -10.20
C LYS A 174 6.77 -12.70 -10.17
N PHE A 175 5.89 -12.17 -9.32
CA PHE A 175 4.60 -12.81 -9.00
C PHE A 175 3.36 -12.08 -9.51
N LEU A 176 3.52 -11.08 -10.39
CA LEU A 176 2.39 -10.36 -11.00
C LEU A 176 1.29 -11.29 -11.55
N PRO A 177 1.60 -12.40 -12.26
CA PRO A 177 0.55 -13.29 -12.79
C PRO A 177 -0.28 -13.98 -11.71
N ASN A 178 0.23 -14.08 -10.48
CA ASN A 178 -0.41 -14.76 -9.36
C ASN A 178 -1.16 -13.80 -8.42
N ILE A 179 -1.07 -12.49 -8.64
CA ILE A 179 -1.64 -11.47 -7.77
C ILE A 179 -2.79 -10.78 -8.49
N THR A 180 -3.97 -10.74 -7.85
CA THR A 180 -5.11 -9.99 -8.36
C THR A 180 -4.83 -8.50 -8.25
N ILE A 181 -4.68 -7.81 -9.39
CA ILE A 181 -4.48 -6.37 -9.42
C ILE A 181 -5.82 -5.65 -9.40
N ILE A 182 -6.06 -4.88 -8.34
CA ILE A 182 -7.21 -4.01 -8.19
C ILE A 182 -6.76 -2.58 -8.48
N LYS A 183 -7.45 -1.90 -9.39
CA LYS A 183 -7.12 -0.51 -9.74
C LYS A 183 -7.92 0.43 -8.87
N TYR A 184 -7.25 1.20 -8.03
CA TYR A 184 -7.84 2.35 -7.38
C TYR A 184 -8.08 3.44 -8.43
N ASN A 185 -9.32 3.91 -8.50
CA ASN A 185 -9.71 5.03 -9.34
C ASN A 185 -10.45 6.03 -8.46
N ASN A 186 -9.94 7.26 -8.42
CA ASN A 186 -10.53 8.34 -7.65
C ASN A 186 -11.39 9.27 -8.53
N ASN A 187 -11.92 8.80 -9.65
CA ASN A 187 -12.74 9.66 -10.50
C ASN A 187 -14.06 10.02 -9.78
N PHE A 188 -14.05 11.15 -9.08
CA PHE A 188 -15.17 11.67 -8.28
C PHE A 188 -16.31 12.22 -9.12
N ILE A 189 -16.12 12.37 -10.43
CA ILE A 189 -17.17 12.78 -11.37
C ILE A 189 -18.20 11.65 -11.53
N ASP A 190 -17.77 10.41 -11.31
CA ASP A 190 -18.60 9.21 -11.44
C ASP A 190 -18.50 8.39 -10.15
N ALA A 191 -19.48 8.57 -9.26
CA ALA A 191 -19.53 7.91 -7.97
C ALA A 191 -19.50 6.37 -8.08
N ASP A 192 -20.02 5.81 -9.18
CA ASP A 192 -19.98 4.37 -9.43
C ASP A 192 -18.60 3.88 -9.84
N LYS A 193 -17.83 4.69 -10.60
CA LYS A 193 -16.41 4.43 -10.86
C LYS A 193 -15.54 4.61 -9.62
N SER A 194 -15.82 5.62 -8.81
CA SER A 194 -15.11 5.89 -7.55
C SER A 194 -15.22 4.71 -6.57
N ARG A 195 -16.36 4.02 -6.53
CA ARG A 195 -16.59 2.83 -5.68
C ARG A 195 -16.22 1.50 -6.33
N LYS A 196 -15.72 1.49 -7.57
CA LYS A 196 -15.41 0.24 -8.29
C LYS A 196 -14.36 -0.59 -7.55
N PHE A 197 -13.30 0.05 -7.03
CA PHE A 197 -12.23 -0.68 -6.36
C PHE A 197 -12.72 -1.39 -5.08
N GLN A 198 -13.68 -0.82 -4.35
CA GLN A 198 -14.26 -1.46 -3.17
C GLN A 198 -14.99 -2.74 -3.57
N ARG A 199 -15.81 -2.68 -4.64
CA ARG A 199 -16.49 -3.86 -5.18
C ARG A 199 -15.49 -4.91 -5.68
N ASP A 200 -14.42 -4.48 -6.31
CA ASP A 200 -13.34 -5.37 -6.76
C ASP A 200 -12.63 -6.03 -5.55
N ILE A 201 -12.42 -5.31 -4.43
CA ILE A 201 -11.87 -5.90 -3.19
C ILE A 201 -12.84 -6.95 -2.64
N ILE A 202 -14.12 -6.63 -2.50
CA ILE A 202 -15.13 -7.58 -2.02
C ILE A 202 -15.23 -8.78 -2.95
N SER A 203 -15.15 -8.58 -4.26
CA SER A 203 -15.14 -9.66 -5.26
C SER A 203 -13.89 -10.53 -5.16
N ALA A 204 -12.73 -9.95 -4.88
CA ALA A 204 -11.50 -10.71 -4.65
C ALA A 204 -11.61 -11.55 -3.37
N LEU A 205 -12.14 -10.99 -2.28
CA LEU A 205 -12.30 -11.69 -0.99
C LEU A 205 -13.38 -12.76 -1.03
N SER A 206 -14.49 -12.54 -1.75
CA SER A 206 -15.63 -13.47 -1.78
C SER A 206 -15.34 -14.80 -2.47
N LYS A 207 -14.26 -14.88 -3.26
CA LYS A 207 -13.75 -16.15 -3.81
C LYS A 207 -13.24 -17.10 -2.73
N ASN A 208 -12.92 -16.57 -1.55
CA ASN A 208 -12.39 -17.33 -0.44
C ASN A 208 -13.49 -17.77 0.53
N LYS A 209 -13.75 -19.08 0.56
CA LYS A 209 -14.80 -19.69 1.40
C LYS A 209 -14.52 -19.57 2.91
N LEU A 210 -13.31 -19.24 3.33
CA LEU A 210 -12.94 -19.02 4.74
C LEU A 210 -13.41 -17.66 5.28
N ILE A 211 -13.81 -16.75 4.38
CA ILE A 211 -14.32 -15.43 4.74
C ILE A 211 -15.85 -15.49 4.75
N SER A 212 -16.45 -15.25 5.91
CA SER A 212 -17.90 -15.35 6.07
C SER A 212 -18.63 -14.19 5.39
N LYS A 213 -19.90 -14.39 5.04
CA LYS A 213 -20.74 -13.31 4.47
C LYS A 213 -20.87 -12.11 5.41
N SER A 214 -20.94 -12.33 6.72
CA SER A 214 -20.96 -11.23 7.70
C SER A 214 -19.64 -10.46 7.72
N SER A 215 -18.49 -11.15 7.59
CA SER A 215 -17.18 -10.51 7.49
C SER A 215 -17.08 -9.67 6.21
N LEU A 216 -17.57 -10.18 5.07
CA LEU A 216 -17.60 -9.44 3.80
C LEU A 216 -18.49 -8.19 3.89
N ASN A 217 -19.67 -8.30 4.50
CA ASN A 217 -20.56 -7.16 4.70
C ASN A 217 -19.91 -6.09 5.58
N TYR A 218 -19.31 -6.49 6.69
CA TYR A 218 -18.59 -5.57 7.58
C TYR A 218 -17.45 -4.85 6.85
N ILE A 219 -16.63 -5.58 6.08
CA ILE A 219 -15.56 -4.99 5.27
C ILE A 219 -16.13 -3.99 4.27
N SER A 220 -17.23 -4.31 3.60
CA SER A 220 -17.87 -3.41 2.63
C SER A 220 -18.27 -2.09 3.28
N GLU A 221 -18.94 -2.14 4.44
CA GLU A 221 -19.34 -0.95 5.20
C GLU A 221 -18.14 -0.11 5.64
N GLN A 222 -17.06 -0.76 6.11
CA GLN A 222 -15.86 -0.04 6.54
C GLN A 222 -15.09 0.61 5.38
N LEU A 223 -15.06 -0.03 4.20
CA LEU A 223 -14.44 0.53 3.00
C LEU A 223 -15.14 1.81 2.54
N ASP A 224 -16.47 1.90 2.66
CA ASP A 224 -17.23 3.11 2.33
C ASP A 224 -16.84 4.31 3.20
N VAL A 225 -16.74 4.10 4.50
CA VAL A 225 -16.33 5.14 5.46
C VAL A 225 -14.89 5.58 5.18
N ALA A 226 -13.97 4.62 5.05
CA ALA A 226 -12.55 4.94 4.89
C ALA A 226 -12.23 5.67 3.59
N THR A 227 -12.96 5.33 2.51
CA THR A 227 -12.79 5.98 1.21
C THR A 227 -13.12 7.46 1.28
N THR A 228 -14.10 7.84 2.09
CA THR A 228 -14.52 9.24 2.26
C THR A 228 -13.45 10.08 2.97
N ILE A 229 -12.71 9.48 3.91
CA ILE A 229 -11.72 10.18 4.75
C ILE A 229 -10.38 10.38 4.04
N HIS A 230 -9.96 9.41 3.21
CA HIS A 230 -8.66 9.44 2.52
C HIS A 230 -8.69 10.14 1.14
N ILE A 231 -9.71 10.98 0.89
CA ILE A 231 -9.82 11.73 -0.37
C ILE A 231 -8.82 12.89 -0.36
N THR A 232 -7.72 12.75 -1.12
CA THR A 232 -6.76 13.84 -1.34
C THR A 232 -7.03 14.63 -2.63
N ALA A 233 -7.86 14.11 -3.55
CA ALA A 233 -7.94 14.67 -4.90
C ALA A 233 -8.73 15.98 -5.01
N ASN A 234 -9.61 16.29 -4.05
CA ASN A 234 -10.35 17.55 -4.03
C ASN A 234 -9.70 18.61 -3.14
N SER A 235 -8.50 18.37 -2.64
CA SER A 235 -7.79 19.39 -1.87
C SER A 235 -7.37 20.55 -2.78
N MET A 236 -7.47 21.80 -2.30
CA MET A 236 -7.03 22.98 -3.06
C MET A 236 -5.57 22.86 -3.51
N ALA A 237 -4.73 22.23 -2.68
CA ALA A 237 -3.34 21.95 -3.00
C ALA A 237 -3.19 20.97 -4.18
N ARG A 238 -4.03 19.92 -4.26
CA ARG A 238 -4.06 19.01 -5.41
C ARG A 238 -4.45 19.73 -6.69
N THR A 239 -5.56 20.48 -6.68
CA THR A 239 -6.04 21.22 -7.86
C THR A 239 -5.00 22.23 -8.36
N TYR A 240 -4.19 22.82 -7.48
CA TYR A 240 -3.10 23.73 -7.84
C TYR A 240 -1.92 23.01 -8.50
N LEU A 241 -1.57 21.82 -8.02
CA LEU A 241 -0.45 21.03 -8.57
C LEU A 241 -0.79 20.35 -9.88
N GLU A 242 -2.04 19.92 -10.09
CA GLU A 242 -2.47 19.28 -11.36
C GLU A 242 -2.39 20.19 -12.58
N LYS A 243 -2.31 21.52 -12.38
CA LYS A 243 -2.23 22.52 -13.45
C LYS A 243 -0.79 22.91 -13.83
N ARG A 244 0.22 22.25 -13.27
CA ARG A 244 1.65 22.56 -13.45
C ARG A 244 2.41 21.34 -13.95
#